data_AF-A0A2E5XW59-F1
#
_entry.id   AF-A0A2E5XW59-F1
#
_cell.length_a   1.000
_cell.length_b   1.000
_cell.length_c   1.000
_cell.angle_alpha   90.00
_cell.angle_beta   90.00
_cell.angle_gamma   90.00
#
_symmetry.space_group_name_H-M   'P 1'
#
loop_
_entity.id
_entity.type
_entity.pdbx_description
1 polymer ?
#
loop_
_entity_poly.entity_id
_entity_poly.type
_entity_poly.pdbx_seq_one_letter_code
_entity_poly.pdbx_strand_id
1 'polypeptide(L)'
;LKSSMANYDLKYASHIFYGNTKILELIPSISADQLSLREGRNPLLLYLISIIQSYPGNNQSEITENDRFWIYQQISKSILGWSSALLILNGKYHSSYIERAKIFQETFDNDLWCELVNKATQFKISPSLNIEEDLISLWYLNKNEHLNILMLFLSKYYNKQYTDWITLIDDYRNDYENIARKFFGWLTNKNRYKDRINLNVIEILVLLSKSENCVDKELLKIANDELNKFNKNNKNNYSWELARQFCIDHDPNCKIWKERGNSVFYTS
;
A
#
# COMPACT_ATOMS: atom_id res chain seq x y z
N LEU A 1 -3.85 -2.27 -26.54
CA LEU A 1 -3.15 -2.28 -25.23
C LEU A 1 -4.19 -2.49 -24.13
N LYS A 2 -3.83 -3.17 -23.02
CA LYS A 2 -4.74 -3.36 -21.89
C LYS A 2 -4.96 -2.04 -21.15
N SER A 3 -6.16 -1.77 -20.66
CA SER A 3 -6.46 -0.64 -19.77
C SER A 3 -5.89 -0.86 -18.37
N SER A 4 -4.59 -0.58 -18.21
CA SER A 4 -3.86 -0.59 -16.94
C SER A 4 -3.34 0.81 -16.62
N MET A 5 -3.06 1.09 -15.34
CA MET A 5 -2.45 2.36 -14.93
C MET A 5 -1.13 2.59 -15.66
N ALA A 6 -0.29 1.57 -15.81
CA ALA A 6 0.98 1.69 -16.51
C ALA A 6 0.82 2.13 -17.97
N ASN A 7 -0.17 1.60 -18.71
CA ASN A 7 -0.41 2.00 -20.10
C ASN A 7 -1.11 3.36 -20.19
N TYR A 8 -1.99 3.67 -19.23
CA TYR A 8 -2.61 4.98 -19.09
C TYR A 8 -1.55 6.05 -18.87
N ASP A 9 -0.69 5.86 -17.88
CA ASP A 9 0.41 6.78 -17.55
C ASP A 9 1.42 6.85 -18.71
N LEU A 10 1.72 5.74 -19.38
CA LEU A 10 2.57 5.76 -20.58
C LEU A 10 1.98 6.67 -21.68
N LYS A 11 0.67 6.67 -21.88
CA LYS A 11 0.03 7.55 -22.86
C LYS A 11 -0.01 9.01 -22.41
N TYR A 12 -0.44 9.26 -21.18
CA TYR A 12 -0.85 10.59 -20.72
C TYR A 12 0.20 11.32 -19.87
N ALA A 13 1.22 10.63 -19.37
CA ALA A 13 2.29 11.20 -18.53
C ALA A 13 3.65 11.26 -19.24
N SER A 14 3.82 10.56 -20.36
CA SER A 14 5.09 10.55 -21.09
C SER A 14 5.32 11.85 -21.84
N HIS A 15 6.60 12.22 -21.95
CA HIS A 15 7.06 13.35 -22.74
C HIS A 15 8.09 12.87 -23.78
N ILE A 16 7.99 13.36 -25.02
CA ILE A 16 8.92 13.01 -26.09
C ILE A 16 10.03 14.05 -26.12
N PHE A 17 11.20 13.69 -25.63
CA PHE A 17 12.38 14.56 -25.63
C PHE A 17 13.08 14.61 -27.00
N TYR A 18 12.99 13.54 -27.80
CA TYR A 18 13.65 13.44 -29.10
C TYR A 18 12.96 12.41 -30.01
N GLY A 19 13.03 12.60 -31.33
CA GLY A 19 12.50 11.69 -32.34
C GLY A 19 11.10 12.04 -32.84
N ASN A 20 10.31 11.03 -33.21
CA ASN A 20 8.96 11.25 -33.76
C ASN A 20 7.99 11.73 -32.66
N THR A 21 7.62 13.02 -32.72
CA THR A 21 6.70 13.67 -31.78
C THR A 21 5.28 13.12 -31.78
N LYS A 22 4.92 12.30 -32.77
CA LYS A 22 3.59 11.66 -32.88
C LYS A 22 3.54 10.23 -32.34
N ILE A 23 4.63 9.69 -31.80
CA ILE A 23 4.66 8.27 -31.39
C ILE A 23 3.62 7.94 -30.31
N LEU A 24 3.30 8.89 -29.42
CA LEU A 24 2.26 8.72 -28.40
C LEU A 24 0.84 8.67 -28.99
N GLU A 25 0.61 9.22 -30.18
CA GLU A 25 -0.68 9.14 -30.88
C GLU A 25 -0.99 7.69 -31.34
N LEU A 26 0.05 6.85 -31.49
CA LEU A 26 -0.11 5.44 -31.83
C LEU A 26 -0.64 4.61 -30.65
N ILE A 27 -0.52 5.12 -29.42
CA ILE A 27 -1.09 4.47 -28.24
C ILE A 27 -2.61 4.74 -28.25
N PRO A 28 -3.48 3.72 -28.25
CA PRO A 28 -4.92 3.94 -28.19
C PRO A 28 -5.33 4.78 -26.98
N SER A 29 -6.36 5.61 -27.12
CA SER A 29 -6.92 6.32 -25.96
C SER A 29 -7.49 5.32 -24.95
N ILE A 30 -7.18 5.55 -23.68
CA ILE A 30 -7.61 4.72 -22.56
C ILE A 30 -8.40 5.63 -21.64
N SER A 31 -9.67 5.34 -21.42
CA SER A 31 -10.48 6.12 -20.49
C SER A 31 -10.26 5.65 -19.05
N ALA A 32 -10.31 6.57 -18.09
CA ALA A 32 -10.03 6.27 -16.69
C ALA A 32 -11.07 5.31 -16.07
N ASP A 33 -12.33 5.38 -16.51
CA ASP A 33 -13.43 4.47 -16.13
C ASP A 33 -13.25 3.04 -16.66
N GLN A 34 -12.35 2.84 -17.64
CA GLN A 34 -12.02 1.51 -18.17
C GLN A 34 -10.87 0.84 -17.41
N LEU A 35 -10.24 1.53 -16.44
CA LEU A 35 -9.20 0.93 -15.62
C LEU A 35 -9.79 -0.18 -14.75
N SER A 36 -9.14 -1.34 -14.76
CA SER A 36 -9.56 -2.46 -13.92
C SER A 36 -9.43 -2.10 -12.44
N LEU A 37 -10.39 -2.51 -11.61
CA LEU A 37 -10.27 -2.38 -10.14
C LEU A 37 -9.02 -3.08 -9.57
N ARG A 38 -8.43 -4.03 -10.30
CA ARG A 38 -7.13 -4.62 -9.94
C ARG A 38 -6.03 -3.56 -9.78
N GLU A 39 -6.10 -2.51 -10.59
CA GLU A 39 -5.13 -1.42 -10.57
C GLU A 39 -5.23 -0.60 -9.27
N GLY A 40 -6.40 -0.51 -8.65
CA GLY A 40 -6.60 0.09 -7.31
C GLY A 40 -6.33 -0.88 -6.15
N ARG A 41 -6.63 -2.19 -6.33
CA ARG A 41 -6.35 -3.22 -5.31
C ARG A 41 -4.85 -3.39 -5.04
N ASN A 42 -4.05 -3.39 -6.10
CA ASN A 42 -2.61 -3.64 -6.01
C ASN A 42 -1.86 -2.64 -5.11
N PRO A 43 -2.00 -1.30 -5.26
CA PRO A 43 -1.32 -0.35 -4.38
C PRO A 43 -1.81 -0.46 -2.93
N LEU A 44 -3.09 -0.72 -2.68
CA LEU A 44 -3.61 -0.92 -1.32
C LEU A 44 -2.91 -2.09 -0.61
N LEU A 45 -2.73 -3.22 -1.31
CA LEU A 45 -2.00 -4.37 -0.76
C LEU A 45 -0.48 -4.14 -0.72
N LEU A 46 0.06 -3.38 -1.67
CA LEU A 46 1.49 -3.07 -1.72
C LEU A 46 1.90 -2.20 -0.52
N TYR A 47 1.13 -1.18 -0.18
CA TYR A 47 1.52 -0.20 0.83
C TYR A 47 1.23 -0.62 2.27
N LEU A 48 0.67 -1.82 2.50
CA LEU A 48 0.65 -2.41 3.85
C LEU A 48 2.06 -2.45 4.44
N ILE A 49 3.05 -2.87 3.65
CA ILE A 49 4.44 -2.90 4.13
C ILE A 49 5.02 -1.51 4.38
N SER A 50 4.65 -0.50 3.58
CA SER A 50 5.06 0.89 3.82
C SER A 50 4.57 1.37 5.18
N ILE A 51 3.33 1.05 5.56
CA ILE A 51 2.80 1.37 6.90
C ILE A 51 3.56 0.62 7.99
N ILE A 52 3.78 -0.68 7.83
CA ILE A 52 4.53 -1.51 8.81
C ILE A 52 5.95 -0.97 9.03
N GLN A 53 6.65 -0.63 7.95
CA GLN A 53 8.00 -0.09 8.01
C GLN A 53 8.08 1.27 8.66
N SER A 54 7.08 2.12 8.43
CA SER A 54 7.05 3.50 8.90
C SER A 54 6.61 3.69 10.33
N TYR A 55 6.44 2.60 11.09
CA TYR A 55 6.08 2.68 12.50
C TYR A 55 7.10 3.54 13.28
N PRO A 56 6.67 4.67 13.87
CA PRO A 56 7.56 5.65 14.49
C PRO A 56 8.03 5.29 15.91
N GLY A 57 7.59 4.15 16.47
CA GLY A 57 7.76 3.86 17.89
C GLY A 57 6.63 4.42 18.74
N ASN A 58 6.83 4.46 20.06
CA ASN A 58 5.83 4.97 21.01
C ASN A 58 6.14 6.39 21.51
N ASN A 59 7.29 6.96 21.15
CA ASN A 59 7.76 8.22 21.71
C ASN A 59 8.39 9.10 20.63
N GLN A 60 7.82 10.30 20.43
CA GLN A 60 8.24 11.24 19.40
C GLN A 60 9.70 11.70 19.58
N SER A 61 10.19 11.76 20.84
CA SER A 61 11.56 12.20 21.13
C SER A 61 12.64 11.21 20.67
N GLU A 62 12.27 9.99 20.32
CA GLU A 62 13.19 8.94 19.84
C GLU A 62 13.38 8.99 18.32
N ILE A 63 12.61 9.82 17.61
CA ILE A 63 12.63 9.89 16.14
C ILE A 63 13.71 10.88 15.68
N THR A 64 14.74 10.37 15.00
CA THR A 64 15.78 11.22 14.39
C THR A 64 15.27 11.94 13.14
N GLU A 65 15.88 13.05 12.72
CA GLU A 65 15.46 13.78 11.50
C GLU A 65 15.41 12.89 10.25
N ASN A 66 16.39 11.99 10.09
CA ASN A 66 16.40 11.02 8.98
C ASN A 66 15.22 10.04 9.07
N ASP A 67 14.89 9.58 10.27
CA ASP A 67 13.72 8.74 10.49
C ASP A 67 12.44 9.51 10.16
N ARG A 68 12.35 10.79 10.52
CA ARG A 68 11.18 11.64 10.20
C ARG A 68 10.90 11.66 8.71
N PHE A 69 11.92 11.96 7.91
CA PHE A 69 11.81 11.96 6.45
C PHE A 69 11.37 10.60 5.90
N TRP A 70 12.02 9.53 6.35
CA TRP A 70 11.70 8.18 5.89
C TRP A 70 10.27 7.77 6.25
N ILE A 71 9.86 7.97 7.51
CA ILE A 71 8.52 7.67 8.01
C ILE A 71 7.48 8.44 7.20
N TYR A 72 7.64 9.75 7.06
CA TYR A 72 6.70 10.60 6.32
C TYR A 72 6.63 10.22 4.84
N GLN A 73 7.75 9.85 4.23
CA GLN A 73 7.78 9.36 2.84
C GLN A 73 6.96 8.07 2.67
N GLN A 74 7.06 7.13 3.61
CA GLN A 74 6.30 5.88 3.55
C GLN A 74 4.81 6.09 3.83
N ILE A 75 4.46 6.95 4.79
CA ILE A 75 3.08 7.39 5.04
C ILE A 75 2.50 8.03 3.76
N SER A 76 3.23 8.96 3.14
CA SER A 76 2.80 9.63 1.91
C SER A 76 2.55 8.66 0.76
N LYS A 77 3.37 7.61 0.60
CA LYS A 77 3.14 6.55 -0.41
C LYS A 77 1.82 5.82 -0.16
N SER A 78 1.53 5.49 1.09
CA SER A 78 0.27 4.86 1.50
C SER A 78 -0.92 5.75 1.16
N ILE A 79 -0.85 7.05 1.50
CA ILE A 79 -1.88 8.05 1.22
C ILE A 79 -2.17 8.16 -0.28
N LEU A 80 -1.12 8.31 -1.08
CA LEU A 80 -1.26 8.35 -2.54
C LEU A 80 -1.81 7.04 -3.12
N GLY A 81 -1.51 5.91 -2.48
CA GLY A 81 -2.02 4.60 -2.86
C GLY A 81 -3.52 4.47 -2.66
N TRP A 82 -4.01 4.77 -1.45
CA TRP A 82 -5.44 4.65 -1.18
C TRP A 82 -6.26 5.73 -1.90
N SER A 83 -5.73 6.94 -2.09
CA SER A 83 -6.44 7.98 -2.85
C SER A 83 -6.55 7.64 -4.33
N SER A 84 -5.49 7.09 -4.93
CA SER A 84 -5.52 6.57 -6.30
C SER A 84 -6.52 5.42 -6.44
N ALA A 85 -6.58 4.51 -5.46
CA ALA A 85 -7.56 3.42 -5.47
C ALA A 85 -9.00 3.96 -5.43
N LEU A 86 -9.30 4.93 -4.57
CA LEU A 86 -10.62 5.58 -4.54
C LEU A 86 -10.98 6.27 -5.86
N LEU A 87 -10.03 6.94 -6.51
CA LEU A 87 -10.28 7.54 -7.83
C LEU A 87 -10.54 6.48 -8.91
N ILE A 88 -9.80 5.37 -8.91
CA ILE A 88 -10.02 4.24 -9.83
C ILE A 88 -11.41 3.65 -9.60
N LEU A 89 -11.82 3.47 -8.34
CA LEU A 89 -13.14 2.96 -7.99
C LEU A 89 -14.27 3.84 -8.54
N ASN A 90 -14.02 5.16 -8.68
CA ASN A 90 -14.97 6.13 -9.23
C ASN A 90 -14.75 6.42 -10.73
N GLY A 91 -13.82 5.74 -11.40
CA GLY A 91 -13.50 5.97 -12.81
C GLY A 91 -12.89 7.35 -13.09
N LYS A 92 -12.30 8.00 -12.08
CA LYS A 92 -11.75 9.37 -12.12
C LYS A 92 -10.24 9.44 -11.97
N TYR A 93 -9.52 8.34 -12.22
CA TYR A 93 -8.07 8.33 -12.15
C TYR A 93 -7.43 9.30 -13.15
N HIS A 94 -6.30 9.89 -12.77
CA HIS A 94 -5.48 10.72 -13.64
C HIS A 94 -3.99 10.41 -13.44
N SER A 95 -3.17 10.65 -14.47
CA SER A 95 -1.74 10.34 -14.44
C SER A 95 -0.92 11.35 -13.64
N SER A 96 -1.27 12.64 -13.73
CA SER A 96 -0.66 13.72 -12.93
C SER A 96 -1.11 13.66 -11.46
N TYR A 97 -0.14 13.67 -10.54
CA TYR A 97 -0.40 13.71 -9.10
C TYR A 97 -1.17 14.98 -8.68
N ILE A 98 -0.84 16.14 -9.26
CA ILE A 98 -1.49 17.42 -8.96
C ILE A 98 -2.97 17.35 -9.35
N GLU A 99 -3.24 16.89 -10.58
CA GLU A 99 -4.62 16.75 -11.06
C GLU A 99 -5.40 15.71 -10.25
N ARG A 100 -4.77 14.60 -9.85
CA ARG A 100 -5.43 13.63 -8.95
C ARG A 100 -5.86 14.26 -7.64
N ALA A 101 -5.01 15.06 -7.00
CA ALA A 101 -5.35 15.71 -5.73
C ALA A 101 -6.55 16.66 -5.89
N LYS A 102 -6.56 17.44 -6.97
CA LYS A 102 -7.70 18.30 -7.32
C LYS A 102 -8.98 17.50 -7.56
N ILE A 103 -8.94 16.48 -8.43
CA ILE A 103 -10.09 15.63 -8.73
C ILE A 103 -10.59 14.91 -7.47
N PHE A 104 -9.68 14.51 -6.58
CA PHE A 104 -10.01 13.90 -5.31
C PHE A 104 -10.83 14.86 -4.44
N GLN A 105 -10.36 16.10 -4.28
CA GLN A 105 -11.06 17.14 -3.53
C GLN A 105 -12.44 17.49 -4.12
N GLU A 106 -12.57 17.48 -5.44
CA GLU A 106 -13.86 17.68 -6.12
C GLU A 106 -14.82 16.47 -6.00
N THR A 107 -14.29 15.29 -5.66
CA THR A 107 -15.06 14.03 -5.64
C THR A 107 -15.51 13.64 -4.24
N PHE A 108 -14.72 13.96 -3.21
CA PHE A 108 -14.96 13.50 -1.85
C PHE A 108 -15.17 14.68 -0.91
N ASP A 109 -16.33 14.71 -0.24
CA ASP A 109 -16.66 15.67 0.80
C ASP A 109 -16.11 15.18 2.16
N ASN A 110 -14.78 15.09 2.25
CA ASN A 110 -14.06 14.70 3.46
C ASN A 110 -12.79 15.55 3.58
N ASP A 111 -12.87 16.62 4.37
CA ASP A 111 -11.79 17.59 4.53
C ASP A 111 -10.48 16.96 5.00
N LEU A 112 -10.56 16.00 5.93
CA LEU A 112 -9.40 15.29 6.47
C LEU A 112 -8.68 14.51 5.36
N TRP A 113 -9.43 13.75 4.55
CA TRP A 113 -8.83 13.02 3.43
C TRP A 113 -8.22 13.98 2.41
N CYS A 114 -8.92 15.07 2.09
CA CYS A 114 -8.41 16.07 1.14
C CYS A 114 -7.11 16.71 1.64
N GLU A 115 -7.03 17.04 2.92
CA GLU A 115 -5.81 17.57 3.54
C GLU A 115 -4.65 16.56 3.44
N LEU A 116 -4.88 15.31 3.83
CA LEU A 116 -3.87 14.25 3.77
C LEU A 116 -3.36 14.04 2.34
N VAL A 117 -4.26 13.95 1.36
CA VAL A 117 -3.91 13.76 -0.06
C VAL A 117 -3.13 14.95 -0.59
N ASN A 118 -3.52 16.17 -0.23
CA ASN A 118 -2.79 17.38 -0.63
C ASN A 118 -1.38 17.39 -0.04
N LYS A 119 -1.21 17.15 1.27
CA LYS A 119 0.12 17.07 1.91
C LYS A 119 1.01 16.01 1.28
N ALA A 120 0.49 14.79 1.10
CA ALA A 120 1.23 13.70 0.48
C ALA A 120 1.62 14.00 -0.98
N THR A 121 0.74 14.69 -1.72
CA THR A 121 0.99 15.12 -3.10
C THR A 121 2.08 16.19 -3.15
N GLN A 122 2.02 17.21 -2.29
CA GLN A 122 3.05 18.24 -2.22
C GLN A 122 4.41 17.63 -1.85
N PHE A 123 4.46 16.78 -0.84
CA PHE A 123 5.70 16.09 -0.47
C PHE A 123 6.25 15.20 -1.58
N LYS A 124 5.39 14.56 -2.38
CA LYS A 124 5.82 13.74 -3.52
C LYS A 124 6.45 14.57 -4.64
N ILE A 125 5.97 15.78 -4.86
CA ILE A 125 6.41 16.69 -5.93
C ILE A 125 7.63 17.49 -5.49
N SER A 126 7.62 17.97 -4.26
CA SER A 126 8.68 18.78 -3.65
C SER A 126 8.92 18.28 -2.21
N PRO A 127 9.75 17.24 -2.03
CA PRO A 127 10.05 16.71 -0.71
C PRO A 127 10.75 17.77 0.16
N SER A 128 10.28 17.92 1.40
CA SER A 128 10.91 18.77 2.42
C SER A 128 11.61 17.90 3.46
N LEU A 129 12.78 18.34 3.95
CA LEU A 129 13.42 17.73 5.12
C LEU A 129 12.83 18.26 6.44
N ASN A 130 12.24 19.46 6.43
CA ASN A 130 11.58 20.01 7.61
C ASN A 130 10.15 19.43 7.71
N ILE A 131 9.99 18.41 8.55
CA ILE A 131 8.72 17.72 8.83
C ILE A 131 8.40 17.98 10.30
N GLU A 132 7.36 18.77 10.55
CA GLU A 132 6.97 19.22 11.90
C GLU A 132 5.79 18.39 12.46
N GLU A 133 5.18 17.54 11.63
CA GLU A 133 4.03 16.73 12.00
C GLU A 133 4.30 15.76 13.16
N ASP A 134 3.27 15.51 13.97
CA ASP A 134 3.25 14.38 14.89
C ASP A 134 3.12 13.08 14.07
N LEU A 135 4.24 12.40 13.91
CA LEU A 135 4.36 11.20 13.09
C LEU A 135 3.68 9.99 13.74
N ILE A 136 3.57 9.96 15.07
CA ILE A 136 2.86 8.88 15.77
C ILE A 136 1.37 9.00 15.45
N SER A 137 0.78 10.16 15.70
CA SER A 137 -0.64 10.43 15.41
C SER A 137 -0.95 10.26 13.93
N LEU A 138 -0.10 10.81 13.05
CA LEU A 138 -0.26 10.67 11.60
C LEU A 138 -0.16 9.22 11.13
N TRP A 139 0.74 8.41 11.72
CA TRP A 139 0.87 7.00 11.39
C TRP A 139 -0.39 6.21 11.71
N TYR A 140 -0.95 6.40 12.93
CA TYR A 140 -2.18 5.71 13.33
C TYR A 140 -3.37 6.13 12.48
N LEU A 141 -3.50 7.44 12.21
CA LEU A 141 -4.52 7.96 11.31
C LEU A 141 -4.42 7.30 9.93
N ASN A 142 -3.25 7.37 9.28
CA ASN A 142 -3.05 6.78 7.96
C ASN A 142 -3.29 5.26 7.97
N LYS A 143 -2.81 4.54 8.99
CA LYS A 143 -3.03 3.10 9.12
C LYS A 143 -4.53 2.77 9.18
N ASN A 144 -5.29 3.49 9.99
CA ASN A 144 -6.73 3.26 10.15
C ASN A 144 -7.47 3.58 8.83
N GLU A 145 -7.20 4.74 8.21
CA GLU A 145 -7.81 5.11 6.93
C GLU A 145 -7.47 4.13 5.81
N HIS A 146 -6.21 3.70 5.72
CA HIS A 146 -5.78 2.73 4.71
C HIS A 146 -6.51 1.39 4.87
N LEU A 147 -6.64 0.89 6.10
CA LEU A 147 -7.37 -0.35 6.38
C LEU A 147 -8.87 -0.20 6.07
N ASN A 148 -9.50 0.90 6.46
CA ASN A 148 -10.90 1.19 6.16
C ASN A 148 -11.15 1.24 4.64
N ILE A 149 -10.30 1.95 3.91
CA ILE A 149 -10.39 2.05 2.46
C ILE A 149 -10.11 0.70 1.79
N LEU A 150 -9.15 -0.09 2.29
CA LEU A 150 -8.91 -1.44 1.79
C LEU A 150 -10.15 -2.32 1.95
N MET A 151 -10.82 -2.30 3.10
CA MET A 151 -12.06 -3.04 3.32
C MET A 151 -13.18 -2.56 2.39
N LEU A 152 -13.38 -1.25 2.26
CA LEU A 152 -14.37 -0.66 1.35
C LEU A 152 -14.09 -1.05 -0.10
N PHE A 153 -12.84 -0.93 -0.54
CA PHE A 153 -12.43 -1.22 -1.91
C PHE A 153 -12.63 -2.70 -2.23
N LEU A 154 -12.21 -3.60 -1.33
CA LEU A 154 -12.41 -5.04 -1.51
C LEU A 154 -13.88 -5.44 -1.44
N SER A 155 -14.70 -4.74 -0.65
CA SER A 155 -16.16 -4.93 -0.66
C SER A 155 -16.75 -4.70 -2.05
N LYS A 156 -16.32 -3.61 -2.71
CA LYS A 156 -16.72 -3.32 -4.09
C LYS A 156 -16.10 -4.29 -5.10
N TYR A 157 -14.83 -4.64 -4.92
CA TYR A 157 -14.10 -5.57 -5.79
C TYR A 157 -14.75 -6.96 -5.85
N TYR A 158 -15.14 -7.50 -4.69
CA TYR A 158 -15.78 -8.81 -4.55
C TYR A 158 -17.30 -8.76 -4.67
N ASN A 159 -17.89 -7.56 -4.81
CA ASN A 159 -19.32 -7.33 -4.78
C ASN A 159 -20.00 -7.96 -3.54
N LYS A 160 -19.37 -7.79 -2.38
CA LYS A 160 -19.81 -8.34 -1.08
C LYS A 160 -19.59 -7.28 -0.01
N GLN A 161 -20.51 -7.15 0.94
CA GLN A 161 -20.30 -6.27 2.09
C GLN A 161 -19.52 -7.02 3.17
N TYR A 162 -18.48 -6.39 3.70
CA TYR A 162 -17.72 -6.92 4.84
C TYR A 162 -17.91 -6.03 6.06
N THR A 163 -18.15 -6.67 7.20
CA THR A 163 -18.19 -6.02 8.53
C THR A 163 -17.04 -6.47 9.41
N ASP A 164 -16.28 -7.49 8.98
CA ASP A 164 -15.17 -8.07 9.73
C ASP A 164 -14.03 -8.47 8.77
N TRP A 165 -12.80 -8.46 9.31
CA TRP A 165 -11.59 -8.76 8.54
C TRP A 165 -11.41 -10.25 8.28
N ILE A 166 -11.98 -11.13 9.08
CA ILE A 166 -11.79 -12.58 8.95
C ILE A 166 -12.48 -13.07 7.68
N THR A 167 -13.72 -12.68 7.47
CA THR A 167 -14.50 -13.00 6.26
C THR A 167 -13.83 -12.43 5.00
N LEU A 168 -13.35 -11.17 5.07
CA LEU A 168 -12.64 -10.55 3.96
C LEU A 168 -11.33 -11.27 3.62
N ILE A 169 -10.55 -11.66 4.63
CA ILE A 169 -9.30 -12.40 4.45
C ILE A 169 -9.54 -13.76 3.79
N ASP A 170 -10.61 -14.47 4.15
CA ASP A 170 -10.96 -15.75 3.54
C ASP A 170 -11.30 -15.57 2.06
N ASP A 171 -12.17 -14.61 1.72
CA ASP A 171 -12.51 -14.29 0.32
C ASP A 171 -11.28 -13.82 -0.47
N TYR A 172 -10.39 -13.03 0.13
CA TYR A 172 -9.13 -12.65 -0.50
C TYR A 172 -8.25 -13.86 -0.81
N ARG A 173 -8.14 -14.84 0.10
CA ARG A 173 -7.35 -16.06 -0.12
C ARG A 173 -7.93 -16.94 -1.21
N ASN A 174 -9.26 -16.94 -1.34
CA ASN A 174 -10.04 -17.77 -2.25
C ASN A 174 -10.42 -17.04 -3.55
N ASP A 175 -9.96 -15.79 -3.74
CA ASP A 175 -10.08 -15.06 -4.99
C ASP A 175 -9.54 -15.91 -6.16
N TYR A 176 -10.31 -15.98 -7.26
CA TYR A 176 -9.99 -16.85 -8.39
C TYR A 176 -8.59 -16.57 -8.97
N GLU A 177 -8.13 -15.31 -8.95
CA GLU A 177 -6.78 -14.96 -9.39
C GLU A 177 -5.72 -15.51 -8.46
N ASN A 178 -5.97 -15.48 -7.16
CA ASN A 178 -5.07 -15.99 -6.15
C ASN A 178 -5.02 -17.52 -6.19
N ILE A 179 -6.16 -18.19 -6.42
CA ILE A 179 -6.22 -19.64 -6.69
C ILE A 179 -5.42 -19.98 -7.95
N ALA A 180 -5.66 -19.26 -9.05
CA ALA A 180 -4.92 -19.47 -10.30
C ALA A 180 -3.42 -19.25 -10.10
N ARG A 181 -3.00 -18.16 -9.43
CA ARG A 181 -1.59 -17.88 -9.12
C ARG A 181 -0.95 -18.96 -8.24
N LYS A 182 -1.67 -19.48 -7.24
CA LYS A 182 -1.20 -20.60 -6.41
C LYS A 182 -1.01 -21.86 -7.26
N PHE A 183 -1.96 -22.17 -8.13
CA PHE A 183 -1.89 -23.31 -9.04
C PHE A 183 -0.72 -23.19 -10.03
N PHE A 184 -0.57 -22.03 -10.68
CA PHE A 184 0.59 -21.74 -11.54
C PHE A 184 1.91 -21.76 -10.77
N GLY A 185 1.93 -21.24 -9.54
CA GLY A 185 3.10 -21.30 -8.66
C GLY A 185 3.48 -22.74 -8.33
N TRP A 186 2.50 -23.59 -8.01
CA TRP A 186 2.72 -25.01 -7.79
C TRP A 186 3.26 -25.71 -9.04
N LEU A 187 2.63 -25.51 -10.21
CA LEU A 187 3.10 -26.07 -11.49
C LEU A 187 4.54 -25.66 -11.84
N THR A 188 4.95 -24.45 -11.45
CA THR A 188 6.27 -23.90 -11.78
C THR A 188 7.28 -24.04 -10.64
N ASN A 189 6.94 -24.75 -9.54
CA ASN A 189 7.73 -24.82 -8.31
C ASN A 189 8.13 -23.45 -7.73
N LYS A 190 7.29 -22.43 -7.94
CA LYS A 190 7.47 -21.06 -7.45
C LYS A 190 6.50 -20.77 -6.29
N ASN A 191 6.95 -21.04 -5.07
CA ASN A 191 6.19 -20.74 -3.86
C ASN A 191 5.91 -19.23 -3.65
N ARG A 192 6.67 -18.35 -4.32
CA ARG A 192 6.57 -16.88 -4.20
C ARG A 192 5.14 -16.31 -4.29
N TYR A 193 4.26 -16.91 -5.09
CA TYR A 193 2.89 -16.44 -5.24
C TYR A 193 2.04 -16.75 -4.00
N LYS A 194 2.14 -17.99 -3.50
CA LYS A 194 1.50 -18.42 -2.26
C LYS A 194 2.05 -17.61 -1.09
N ASP A 195 3.37 -17.45 -1.04
CA ASP A 195 4.05 -16.71 0.03
C ASP A 195 3.62 -15.25 0.03
N ARG A 196 3.49 -14.60 -1.14
CA ARG A 196 3.01 -13.21 -1.19
C ARG A 196 1.57 -13.06 -0.69
N ILE A 197 0.68 -13.99 -1.06
CA ILE A 197 -0.72 -13.97 -0.60
C ILE A 197 -0.78 -14.13 0.92
N ASN A 198 -0.04 -15.09 1.47
CA ASN A 198 0.02 -15.31 2.92
C ASN A 198 0.65 -14.11 3.64
N LEU A 199 1.70 -13.52 3.08
CA LEU A 199 2.36 -12.35 3.65
C LEU A 199 1.42 -11.14 3.71
N ASN A 200 0.65 -10.85 2.66
CA ASN A 200 -0.36 -9.79 2.70
C ASN A 200 -1.37 -10.00 3.84
N VAL A 201 -1.79 -11.24 4.10
CA VAL A 201 -2.70 -11.56 5.21
C VAL A 201 -2.04 -11.31 6.56
N ILE A 202 -0.78 -11.74 6.72
CA ILE A 202 0.00 -11.48 7.93
C ILE A 202 0.17 -9.96 8.13
N GLU A 203 0.51 -9.21 7.09
CA GLU A 203 0.65 -7.75 7.14
C GLU A 203 -0.64 -7.06 7.62
N ILE A 204 -1.81 -7.47 7.09
CA ILE A 204 -3.12 -6.98 7.54
C ILE A 204 -3.32 -7.27 9.02
N LEU A 205 -3.13 -8.53 9.46
CA LEU A 205 -3.35 -8.94 10.85
C LEU A 205 -2.40 -8.23 11.83
N VAL A 206 -1.13 -8.04 11.43
CA VAL A 206 -0.13 -7.31 12.21
C VAL A 206 -0.56 -5.84 12.39
N LEU A 207 -1.02 -5.18 11.33
CA LEU A 207 -1.51 -3.81 11.43
C LEU A 207 -2.78 -3.70 12.27
N LEU A 208 -3.72 -4.63 12.13
CA LEU A 208 -4.95 -4.67 12.93
C LEU A 208 -4.67 -4.88 14.41
N SER A 209 -3.66 -5.70 14.75
CA SER A 209 -3.32 -5.98 16.14
C SER A 209 -2.67 -4.82 16.90
N LYS A 210 -2.27 -3.73 16.21
CA LYS A 210 -1.62 -2.57 16.86
C LYS A 210 -2.56 -1.38 16.94
N SER A 211 -3.04 -1.08 18.14
CA SER A 211 -3.78 0.15 18.46
C SER A 211 -2.82 1.19 19.05
N GLU A 212 -3.29 2.44 19.19
CA GLU A 212 -2.48 3.57 19.71
C GLU A 212 -1.76 3.22 21.01
N ASN A 213 -2.51 2.69 21.98
CA ASN A 213 -2.03 2.50 23.34
C ASN A 213 -1.81 1.03 23.73
N CYS A 214 -2.16 0.09 22.86
CA CYS A 214 -2.09 -1.34 23.19
C CYS A 214 -1.91 -2.23 21.95
N VAL A 215 -1.53 -3.47 22.21
CA VAL A 215 -1.55 -4.54 21.22
C VAL A 215 -2.74 -5.44 21.55
N ASP A 216 -3.63 -5.62 20.58
CA ASP A 216 -4.72 -6.58 20.67
C ASP A 216 -4.12 -8.00 20.66
N LYS A 217 -4.25 -8.68 21.80
CA LYS A 217 -3.66 -10.00 22.01
C LYS A 217 -4.37 -11.09 21.20
N GLU A 218 -5.66 -10.94 20.91
CA GLU A 218 -6.42 -11.93 20.15
C GLU A 218 -6.05 -11.84 18.67
N LEU A 219 -6.00 -10.63 18.12
CA LEU A 219 -5.56 -10.40 16.75
C LEU A 219 -4.08 -10.76 16.56
N LEU A 220 -3.21 -10.44 17.53
CA LEU A 220 -1.81 -10.85 17.47
C LEU A 220 -1.66 -12.37 17.52
N LYS A 221 -2.50 -13.07 18.30
CA LYS A 221 -2.49 -14.54 18.32
C LYS A 221 -2.85 -15.11 16.94
N ILE A 222 -3.85 -14.55 16.27
CA ILE A 222 -4.23 -14.95 14.91
C ILE A 222 -3.07 -14.67 13.92
N ALA A 223 -2.41 -13.52 14.04
CA ALA A 223 -1.22 -13.20 13.26
C ALA A 223 -0.09 -14.23 13.50
N ASN A 224 0.15 -14.62 14.76
CA ASN A 224 1.15 -15.61 15.15
C ASN A 224 0.86 -16.99 14.56
N ASP A 225 -0.40 -17.41 14.52
CA ASP A 225 -0.78 -18.67 13.90
C ASP A 225 -0.47 -18.67 12.40
N GLU A 226 -0.71 -17.55 11.70
CA GLU A 226 -0.36 -17.40 10.28
C GLU A 226 1.16 -17.32 10.05
N LEU A 227 1.90 -16.63 10.91
CA LEU A 227 3.37 -16.57 10.89
C LEU A 227 4.01 -17.96 11.08
N ASN A 228 3.49 -18.74 12.04
CA ASN A 228 3.96 -20.09 12.33
C ASN A 228 3.70 -21.03 11.14
N LYS A 229 2.52 -20.94 10.50
CA LYS A 229 2.21 -21.66 9.25
C LYS A 229 3.16 -21.28 8.12
N PHE A 230 3.47 -19.98 7.98
CA PHE A 230 4.39 -19.49 6.95
C PHE A 230 5.81 -20.06 7.14
N ASN A 231 6.32 -20.05 8.37
CA ASN A 231 7.67 -20.54 8.69
C ASN A 231 7.79 -22.06 8.84
N LYS A 232 6.67 -22.80 8.76
CA LYS A 232 6.61 -24.24 9.07
C LYS A 232 7.18 -24.57 10.46
N ASN A 233 7.05 -23.64 11.41
CA ASN A 233 7.50 -23.76 12.79
C ASN A 233 6.28 -23.63 13.71
N ASN A 234 6.03 -24.62 14.57
CA ASN A 234 4.73 -24.73 15.26
C ASN A 234 4.66 -24.05 16.64
N LYS A 235 5.63 -23.21 17.05
CA LYS A 235 5.76 -22.79 18.46
C LYS A 235 6.28 -21.39 18.75
N ASN A 236 6.43 -20.50 17.77
CA ASN A 236 6.91 -19.15 18.08
C ASN A 236 5.75 -18.26 18.53
N ASN A 237 5.91 -17.63 19.70
CA ASN A 237 5.03 -16.57 20.16
C ASN A 237 5.71 -15.23 19.85
N TYR A 238 5.38 -14.64 18.71
CA TYR A 238 5.95 -13.36 18.32
C TYR A 238 5.31 -12.24 19.15
N SER A 239 6.13 -11.34 19.69
CA SER A 239 5.65 -10.02 20.07
C SER A 239 5.22 -9.25 18.81
N TRP A 240 4.46 -8.17 18.97
CA TRP A 240 4.09 -7.35 17.82
C TRP A 240 5.32 -6.85 17.04
N GLU A 241 6.38 -6.43 17.75
CA GLU A 241 7.60 -5.96 17.11
C GLU A 241 8.31 -7.06 16.32
N LEU A 242 8.34 -8.29 16.84
CA LEU A 242 8.90 -9.42 16.11
C LEU A 242 8.06 -9.81 14.89
N ALA A 243 6.73 -9.69 14.99
CA ALA A 243 5.82 -9.92 13.86
C ALA A 243 5.98 -8.83 12.78
N ARG A 244 6.11 -7.56 13.20
CA ARG A 244 6.43 -6.41 12.33
C ARG A 244 7.75 -6.67 11.59
N GLN A 245 8.82 -6.99 12.33
CA GLN A 245 10.13 -7.26 11.76
C GLN A 245 10.08 -8.44 10.77
N PHE A 246 9.32 -9.48 11.10
CA PHE A 246 9.10 -10.60 10.18
C PHE A 246 8.52 -10.13 8.83
N CYS A 247 7.48 -9.30 8.83
CA CYS A 247 6.91 -8.75 7.60
C CYS A 247 7.97 -8.01 6.77
N ILE A 248 8.77 -7.15 7.43
CA ILE A 248 9.85 -6.38 6.79
C ILE A 248 10.93 -7.30 6.18
N ASP A 249 11.27 -8.39 6.87
CA ASP A 249 12.31 -9.31 6.42
C ASP A 249 11.86 -10.18 5.25
N HIS A 250 10.55 -10.39 5.09
CA HIS A 250 9.98 -11.30 4.09
C HIS A 250 9.36 -10.59 2.90
N ASP A 251 9.04 -9.29 3.00
CA ASP A 251 8.52 -8.51 1.88
C ASP A 251 9.59 -8.31 0.78
N PRO A 252 9.29 -8.68 -0.48
CA PRO A 252 10.24 -8.54 -1.59
C PRO A 252 10.74 -7.12 -1.82
N ASN A 253 9.91 -6.10 -1.60
CA ASN A 253 10.32 -4.71 -1.79
C ASN A 253 11.37 -4.34 -0.74
N CYS A 254 11.17 -4.74 0.51
CA CYS A 254 12.12 -4.50 1.59
C CYS A 254 13.45 -5.22 1.37
N LYS A 255 13.43 -6.46 0.87
CA LYS A 255 14.65 -7.20 0.51
C LYS A 255 15.49 -6.48 -0.52
N ILE A 256 14.87 -5.97 -1.59
CA ILE A 256 15.56 -5.22 -2.64
C ILE A 256 16.26 -3.98 -2.05
N TRP A 257 15.61 -3.27 -1.11
CA TRP A 257 16.23 -2.13 -0.43
C TRP A 257 17.44 -2.55 0.41
N LYS A 258 17.30 -3.62 1.21
CA LYS A 258 18.42 -4.16 2.03
C LYS A 258 19.61 -4.60 1.18
N GLU A 259 19.35 -5.26 0.05
CA GLU A 259 20.39 -5.73 -0.88
C GLU A 259 21.13 -4.59 -1.59
N ARG A 260 20.46 -3.43 -1.80
CA ARG A 260 21.04 -2.25 -2.45
C ARG A 260 21.86 -1.36 -1.51
N GLY A 261 21.75 -1.54 -0.18
CA GLY A 261 22.42 -0.73 0.83
C GLY A 261 21.77 0.64 1.08
N ASN A 262 22.14 1.28 2.20
CA ASN A 262 21.50 2.51 2.72
C ASN A 262 22.02 3.82 2.11
N SER A 263 22.56 3.81 0.89
CA SER A 263 22.96 5.07 0.24
C SER A 263 21.71 5.86 -0.15
N VAL A 264 21.26 6.76 0.72
CA VAL A 264 20.16 7.68 0.46
C VAL A 264 20.60 8.65 -0.64
N PHE A 265 19.84 8.71 -1.74
CA PHE A 265 20.14 9.52 -2.94
C PHE A 265 19.88 11.03 -2.77
N TYR A 266 19.57 11.49 -1.57
CA TYR A 266 19.30 12.90 -1.29
C TYR A 266 20.52 13.49 -0.61
N THR A 267 21.51 13.90 -1.39
CA THR A 267 22.53 14.85 -0.92
C THR A 267 21.91 16.24 -0.94
N SER A 268 21.96 16.93 0.21
CA SER A 268 21.58 18.33 0.41
C SER A 268 22.18 19.27 -0.63
#